data_AF-A0A7S3UQ11-F1
#
_entry.id   AF-A0A7S3UQ11-F1
#
_cell.length_a   1.000
_cell.length_b   1.000
_cell.length_c   1.000
_cell.angle_alpha   90.00
_cell.angle_beta   90.00
_cell.angle_gamma   90.00
#
_symmetry.space_group_name_H-M   'P 1'
#
loop_
_entity.id
_entity.type
_entity.pdbx_description
1 polymer ?
#
loop_
_entity_poly.entity_id
_entity_poly.type
_entity_poly.pdbx_seq_one_letter_code
_entity_poly.pdbx_strand_id
1 'polypeptide(L)'
;EPCCSSFPTIKYFTAKTGKSGADYQGGRDFDALSSFVKKTLASGCNVKTGKDCAPNEKQLIQKLKDKTLEELRDDITNKTTLLKDLKKERSAAQAEMREKEKTWTRNEKNYNKALGILKQMEKLAKDGQKTEL
;
A
#
# COMPACT_ATOMS: atom_id res chain seq x y z
N GLU A 1 -44.76 4.68 1.85
CA GLU A 1 -43.54 5.47 1.62
C GLU A 1 -42.48 5.06 2.65
N PRO A 2 -41.26 4.65 2.27
CA PRO A 2 -40.23 4.37 3.25
C PRO A 2 -39.40 5.64 3.51
N CYS A 3 -39.69 6.30 4.63
CA CYS A 3 -38.88 7.37 5.18
C CYS A 3 -37.58 6.78 5.74
N CYS A 4 -36.47 7.31 5.25
CA CYS A 4 -35.30 7.58 6.08
C CYS A 4 -34.36 6.38 6.37
N SER A 5 -33.54 6.03 5.36
CA SER A 5 -32.35 5.15 5.51
C SER A 5 -31.03 5.94 5.42
N SER A 6 -30.95 7.18 5.91
CA SER A 6 -29.66 7.87 6.02
C SER A 6 -29.05 7.56 7.38
N PHE A 7 -28.15 6.57 7.44
CA PHE A 7 -27.26 6.42 8.59
C PHE A 7 -26.44 7.70 8.77
N PRO A 8 -26.11 8.12 10.02
CA PRO A 8 -25.28 9.29 10.21
C PRO A 8 -23.91 9.07 9.55
N THR A 9 -23.56 9.86 8.54
CA THR A 9 -22.25 9.80 7.89
C THR A 9 -21.34 10.85 8.51
N ILE A 10 -20.16 10.44 8.97
CA ILE A 10 -19.13 11.37 9.46
C ILE A 10 -18.29 11.80 8.27
N LYS A 11 -18.24 13.11 7.99
CA LYS A 11 -17.38 13.68 6.94
C LYS A 11 -16.19 14.37 7.57
N TYR A 12 -15.00 14.16 7.02
CA TYR A 12 -13.77 14.76 7.52
C TYR A 12 -13.10 15.64 6.46
N PHE A 13 -12.36 16.64 6.93
CA PHE A 13 -11.73 17.65 6.08
C PHE A 13 -10.25 17.77 6.44
N THR A 14 -9.41 17.69 5.43
CA THR A 14 -7.96 17.87 5.49
C THR A 14 -7.49 18.64 4.26
N ALA A 15 -6.24 19.10 4.25
CA ALA A 15 -5.63 19.70 3.05
C ALA A 15 -5.68 18.75 1.82
N LYS A 16 -5.69 17.43 2.04
CA LYS A 16 -5.75 16.41 0.98
C LYS A 16 -7.16 16.21 0.42
N THR A 17 -8.19 16.37 1.24
CA THR A 17 -9.60 16.15 0.82
C THR A 17 -10.26 17.41 0.27
N GLY A 18 -9.65 18.59 0.48
CA GLY A 18 -10.16 19.86 -0.01
C GLY A 18 -11.54 20.21 0.54
N LYS A 19 -12.25 21.12 -0.16
CA LYS A 19 -13.57 21.64 0.25
C LYS A 19 -14.69 20.59 0.21
N SER A 20 -14.54 19.56 -0.63
CA SER A 20 -15.54 18.50 -0.76
C SER A 20 -15.56 17.55 0.45
N GLY A 21 -14.46 17.50 1.22
CA GLY A 21 -14.28 16.54 2.31
C GLY A 21 -14.23 15.10 1.81
N ALA A 22 -14.06 14.15 2.72
CA ALA A 22 -14.18 12.72 2.45
C ALA A 22 -15.00 12.04 3.54
N ASP A 23 -15.66 10.94 3.18
CA ASP A 23 -16.52 10.21 4.11
C ASP A 23 -15.69 9.24 4.95
N TYR A 24 -15.95 9.22 6.26
CA TYR A 24 -15.38 8.25 7.17
C TYR A 24 -16.12 6.92 7.05
N GLN A 25 -15.41 5.89 6.62
CA GLN A 25 -15.93 4.52 6.42
C GLN A 25 -15.41 3.54 7.49
N GLY A 26 -14.87 4.03 8.60
CA GLY A 26 -14.34 3.19 9.68
C GLY A 26 -15.37 2.79 10.73
N GLY A 27 -14.92 2.04 11.74
CA GLY A 27 -15.75 1.61 12.87
C GLY A 27 -16.34 2.79 13.66
N ARG A 28 -17.57 2.64 14.14
CA ARG A 28 -18.28 3.69 14.90
C ARG A 28 -18.02 3.63 16.40
N ASP A 29 -17.15 2.73 16.84
CA ASP A 29 -16.66 2.65 18.20
C ASP A 29 -15.61 3.74 18.49
N PHE A 30 -15.42 4.02 19.77
CA PHE A 30 -14.52 5.05 20.24
C PHE A 30 -13.07 4.80 19.79
N ASP A 31 -12.59 3.56 19.83
CA ASP A 31 -11.19 3.23 19.54
C ASP A 31 -10.88 3.40 18.05
N ALA A 32 -11.79 2.98 17.18
CA ALA A 32 -11.69 3.17 15.73
C ALA A 32 -11.73 4.66 15.34
N LEU A 33 -12.64 5.44 15.96
CA LEU A 33 -12.75 6.87 15.69
C LEU A 33 -11.53 7.64 16.24
N SER A 34 -11.08 7.34 17.46
CA SER A 34 -9.90 7.94 18.09
C SER A 34 -8.63 7.67 17.29
N SER A 35 -8.45 6.44 16.81
CA SER A 35 -7.35 6.06 15.95
C SER A 35 -7.38 6.78 14.60
N PHE A 36 -8.56 6.93 14.00
CA PHE A 36 -8.74 7.69 12.76
C PHE A 36 -8.37 9.16 12.94
N VAL A 37 -8.88 9.81 13.99
CA VAL A 37 -8.56 11.21 14.29
C VAL A 37 -7.06 11.40 14.46
N LYS A 38 -6.39 10.55 15.25
CA LYS A 38 -4.93 10.64 15.48
C LYS A 38 -4.08 10.41 14.22
N LYS A 39 -4.53 9.60 13.27
CA LYS A 39 -3.77 9.27 12.06
C LYS A 39 -4.05 10.23 10.90
N THR A 40 -5.29 10.68 10.78
CA THR A 40 -5.79 11.37 9.58
C THR A 40 -6.05 12.86 9.82
N LEU A 41 -6.41 13.23 11.06
CA LEU A 41 -6.79 14.60 11.42
C LEU A 41 -5.83 15.25 12.41
N ALA A 42 -4.85 14.52 12.95
CA ALA A 42 -3.79 15.11 13.75
C ALA A 42 -3.11 16.22 12.93
N SER A 43 -2.91 17.37 13.57
CA SER A 43 -2.12 18.47 13.03
C SER A 43 -0.78 17.92 12.57
N GLY A 44 -0.34 18.33 11.37
CA GLY A 44 1.00 18.01 10.92
C GLY A 44 2.03 18.49 11.94
N CYS A 45 3.12 17.73 12.08
CA CYS A 45 4.23 18.05 12.96
C CYS A 45 4.67 19.51 12.82
N ASN A 46 4.53 20.28 13.91
CA ASN A 46 4.95 21.67 13.92
C ASN A 46 6.46 21.75 14.18
N VAL A 47 7.25 21.94 13.12
CA VAL A 47 8.71 21.98 13.20
C VAL A 47 9.28 23.09 14.10
N LYS A 48 8.52 24.16 14.37
CA LYS A 48 8.95 25.27 15.24
C LYS A 48 8.75 24.97 16.72
N THR A 49 7.64 24.33 17.07
CA THR A 49 7.25 24.09 18.48
C THR A 49 7.42 22.63 18.90
N GLY A 50 7.67 21.72 17.97
CA GLY A 50 7.71 20.27 18.20
C GLY A 50 6.34 19.65 18.55
N LYS A 51 5.26 20.46 18.54
CA LYS A 51 3.91 20.01 18.85
C LYS A 51 3.39 19.08 17.75
N ASP A 52 2.69 18.03 18.16
CA ASP A 52 2.07 17.02 17.29
C ASP A 52 3.07 16.26 16.38
N CYS A 53 4.37 16.31 16.70
CA CYS A 53 5.40 15.53 16.02
C CYS A 53 5.58 14.14 16.65
N ALA A 54 5.71 13.11 15.82
CA ALA A 54 6.08 11.77 16.27
C ALA A 54 7.54 11.74 16.79
N PRO A 55 7.93 10.74 17.61
CA PRO A 55 9.27 10.69 18.21
C PRO A 55 10.42 10.75 17.19
N ASN A 56 10.27 10.05 16.06
CA ASN A 56 11.21 10.06 14.95
C ASN A 56 11.31 11.43 14.26
N GLU A 57 10.19 12.15 14.11
CA GLU A 57 10.16 13.49 13.53
C GLU A 57 10.82 14.50 14.46
N LYS A 58 10.59 14.40 15.77
CA LYS A 58 11.25 15.24 16.78
C LYS A 58 12.77 15.06 16.76
N GLN A 59 13.25 13.82 16.67
CA GLN A 59 14.68 13.54 16.54
C GLN A 59 15.26 14.13 15.25
N LEU A 60 14.52 14.05 14.14
CA LEU A 60 14.93 14.63 12.87
C LEU A 60 15.02 16.16 12.96
N ILE A 61 14.01 16.82 13.56
CA ILE A 61 14.03 18.27 13.79
C ILE A 61 15.25 18.65 14.65
N GLN A 62 15.52 17.92 15.74
CA GLN A 62 16.69 18.18 16.58
C GLN A 62 18.02 18.08 15.82
N LYS A 63 18.15 17.14 14.87
CA LYS A 63 19.37 16.99 14.07
C LYS A 63 19.52 18.06 12.99
N LEU A 64 18.43 18.67 12.55
CA LEU A 64 18.41 19.60 11.43
C LEU A 64 18.26 21.06 11.86
N LYS A 65 17.81 21.35 13.10
CA LYS A 65 17.53 22.70 13.59
C LYS A 65 18.75 23.63 13.57
N ASP A 66 19.95 23.06 13.71
CA ASP A 66 21.21 23.80 13.80
C ASP A 66 21.94 23.89 12.44
N LYS A 67 21.38 23.30 11.38
CA LYS A 67 21.96 23.40 10.03
C LYS A 67 21.75 24.78 9.44
N THR A 68 22.71 25.20 8.64
CA THR A 68 22.63 26.45 7.87
C THR A 68 21.64 26.33 6.71
N LEU A 69 21.22 27.48 6.17
CA LEU A 69 20.31 27.54 5.02
C LEU A 69 20.88 26.81 3.79
N GLU A 70 22.19 26.89 3.57
CA GLU A 70 22.87 26.24 2.44
C GLU A 70 22.89 24.72 2.60
N GLU A 71 23.28 24.21 3.76
CA GLU A 71 23.24 22.77 4.05
C GLU A 71 21.83 22.19 3.94
N LEU A 72 20.81 22.96 4.37
CA LEU A 72 19.40 22.55 4.21
C LEU A 72 18.98 22.50 2.73
N ARG A 73 19.44 23.44 1.89
CA ARG A 73 19.17 23.44 0.45
C ARG A 73 19.85 22.28 -0.26
N ASP A 74 21.08 21.95 0.13
CA ASP A 74 21.81 20.80 -0.40
C ASP A 74 21.13 19.48 -0.01
N ASP A 75 20.73 19.34 1.26
CA ASP A 75 19.96 18.19 1.73
C ASP A 75 18.62 18.04 0.98
N ILE A 76 17.90 19.14 0.75
CA ILE A 76 16.64 19.14 -0.02
C ILE A 76 16.92 18.67 -1.44
N THR A 77 17.95 19.19 -2.09
CA THR A 77 18.30 18.85 -3.48
C THR A 77 18.69 17.38 -3.57
N ASN A 78 19.60 16.93 -2.71
CA ASN A 78 20.04 15.54 -2.64
C ASN A 78 18.86 14.58 -2.39
N LYS A 79 18.04 14.82 -1.35
CA LYS A 79 16.87 13.98 -1.07
C LYS A 79 15.84 14.00 -2.20
N THR A 80 15.66 15.14 -2.88
CA THR A 80 14.76 15.24 -4.04
C THR A 80 15.25 14.38 -5.20
N THR A 81 16.56 14.39 -5.46
CA THR A 81 17.19 13.55 -6.50
C THR A 81 17.07 12.07 -6.14
N LEU A 82 17.48 11.68 -4.92
CA LEU A 82 17.36 10.30 -4.44
C LEU A 82 15.91 9.80 -4.50
N LEU A 83 14.92 10.64 -4.17
CA LEU A 83 13.51 10.29 -4.26
C LEU A 83 13.05 10.07 -5.70
N LYS A 84 13.56 10.87 -6.66
CA LYS A 84 13.25 10.69 -8.08
C LYS A 84 13.84 9.38 -8.60
N ASP A 85 15.09 9.09 -8.25
CA ASP A 85 15.79 7.89 -8.71
C ASP A 85 15.18 6.62 -8.09
N LEU A 86 14.89 6.63 -6.78
CA LEU A 86 14.15 5.56 -6.11
C LEU A 86 12.79 5.31 -6.79
N LYS A 87 12.05 6.36 -7.18
CA LYS A 87 10.77 6.21 -7.89
C LYS A 87 10.95 5.57 -9.26
N LYS A 88 12.00 5.94 -9.99
CA LYS A 88 12.32 5.34 -11.30
C LYS A 88 12.69 3.87 -11.16
N GLU A 89 13.61 3.54 -10.26
CA GLU A 89 14.03 2.16 -9.98
C GLU A 89 12.83 1.30 -9.58
N ARG A 90 11.99 1.78 -8.66
CA ARG A 90 10.77 1.08 -8.26
C ARG A 90 9.84 0.85 -9.45
N SER A 91 9.66 1.84 -10.31
CA SER A 91 8.79 1.69 -11.49
C SER A 91 9.33 0.68 -12.51
N ALA A 92 10.66 0.67 -12.73
CA ALA A 92 11.31 -0.30 -13.60
C ALA A 92 11.19 -1.73 -13.03
N ALA A 93 11.48 -1.90 -11.75
CA ALA A 93 11.32 -3.19 -11.08
C ALA A 93 9.88 -3.69 -11.10
N GLN A 94 8.89 -2.80 -10.92
CA GLN A 94 7.48 -3.15 -11.03
C GLN A 94 7.09 -3.58 -12.46
N ALA A 95 7.65 -2.94 -13.49
CA ALA A 95 7.41 -3.34 -14.88
C ALA A 95 8.02 -4.72 -15.17
N GLU A 96 9.25 -4.97 -14.71
CA GLU A 96 9.91 -6.27 -14.89
C GLU A 96 9.16 -7.40 -14.17
N MET A 97 8.71 -7.15 -12.94
CA MET A 97 7.91 -8.12 -12.17
C MET A 97 6.58 -8.44 -12.86
N ARG A 98 5.93 -7.46 -13.49
CA ARG A 98 4.69 -7.70 -14.26
C ARG A 98 4.94 -8.60 -15.47
N GLU A 99 6.05 -8.43 -16.18
CA GLU A 99 6.38 -9.31 -17.30
C GLU A 99 6.71 -10.73 -16.81
N LYS A 100 7.47 -10.85 -15.71
CA LYS A 100 7.73 -12.15 -15.05
C LYS A 100 6.44 -12.85 -14.63
N GLU A 101 5.49 -12.10 -14.05
CA GLU A 101 4.19 -12.62 -13.61
C GLU A 101 3.36 -13.16 -14.78
N LYS A 102 3.39 -12.51 -15.96
CA LYS A 102 2.75 -13.05 -17.18
C LYS A 102 3.38 -14.38 -17.60
N THR A 103 4.70 -14.47 -17.60
CA THR A 103 5.42 -15.70 -17.94
C THR A 103 5.11 -16.82 -16.95
N TRP A 104 5.14 -16.52 -15.64
CA TRP A 104 4.77 -17.48 -14.60
C TRP A 104 3.34 -17.98 -14.78
N THR A 105 2.38 -17.08 -14.98
CA THR A 105 0.98 -17.45 -15.21
C THR A 105 0.80 -18.33 -16.46
N ARG A 106 1.55 -18.04 -17.54
CA ARG A 106 1.55 -18.87 -18.75
C ARG A 106 2.12 -20.27 -18.47
N ASN A 107 3.26 -20.33 -17.80
CA ASN A 107 3.92 -21.60 -17.48
C ASN A 107 3.07 -22.43 -16.52
N GLU A 108 2.48 -21.81 -15.50
CA GLU A 108 1.55 -22.43 -14.57
C GLU A 108 0.37 -23.08 -15.30
N LYS A 109 -0.25 -22.37 -16.25
CA LYS A 109 -1.32 -22.95 -17.10
C LYS A 109 -0.84 -24.15 -17.90
N ASN A 110 0.36 -24.11 -18.45
CA ASN A 110 0.93 -25.21 -19.22
C ASN A 110 1.21 -26.42 -18.33
N TYR A 111 1.81 -26.22 -17.16
CA TYR A 111 2.08 -27.28 -16.19
C TYR A 111 0.79 -27.89 -15.65
N ASN A 112 -0.23 -27.09 -15.36
CA ASN A 112 -1.53 -27.60 -14.92
C ASN A 112 -2.22 -28.46 -15.99
N LYS A 113 -2.15 -28.05 -17.27
CA LYS A 113 -2.64 -28.86 -18.38
C LYS A 113 -1.88 -30.19 -18.51
N ALA A 114 -0.55 -30.13 -18.50
CA ALA A 114 0.30 -31.32 -18.56
C ALA A 114 0.02 -32.28 -17.39
N LEU A 115 -0.12 -31.75 -16.17
CA LEU A 115 -0.48 -32.52 -14.99
C LEU A 115 -1.85 -33.19 -15.13
N GLY A 116 -2.82 -32.51 -15.73
CA GLY A 116 -4.13 -33.08 -16.04
C GLY A 116 -4.04 -34.29 -16.99
N ILE A 117 -3.26 -34.16 -18.06
CA ILE A 117 -3.03 -35.25 -19.02
C ILE A 117 -2.31 -36.42 -18.34
N LEU A 118 -1.26 -36.15 -17.58
CA LEU A 118 -0.51 -37.20 -16.86
C LEU A 118 -1.41 -37.97 -15.89
N LYS A 119 -2.29 -37.28 -15.16
CA LYS A 119 -3.27 -37.93 -14.28
C LYS A 119 -4.27 -38.81 -15.05
N GLN A 120 -4.69 -38.39 -16.25
CA GLN A 120 -5.55 -39.21 -17.10
C GLN A 120 -4.81 -40.46 -17.63
N MET A 121 -3.57 -40.30 -18.09
CA MET A 121 -2.75 -41.42 -18.54
C MET A 121 -2.46 -42.41 -17.40
N GLU A 122 -2.16 -41.91 -16.20
CA GLU A 122 -1.97 -42.73 -15.01
C GLU A 122 -3.24 -43.55 -14.69
N LYS A 123 -4.42 -42.94 -14.79
CA LYS A 123 -5.69 -43.64 -14.59
C LYS A 123 -5.90 -44.75 -15.63
N LEU A 124 -5.70 -44.45 -16.92
CA LEU A 124 -5.85 -45.42 -18.01
C LEU A 124 -4.88 -46.61 -17.84
N ALA A 125 -3.63 -46.36 -17.42
CA ALA A 125 -2.65 -47.41 -17.16
C ALA A 125 -3.07 -48.32 -16.00
N LYS A 126 -3.64 -47.75 -14.92
CA LYS A 126 -4.19 -48.52 -13.79
C LYS A 126 -5.41 -49.36 -14.18
N ASP A 127 -6.28 -48.82 -15.03
CA ASP A 127 -7.47 -49.54 -15.51
C ASP A 127 -7.08 -50.70 -16.45
N GLY A 128 -6.04 -50.53 -17.29
CA GLY A 128 -5.48 -51.59 -18.12
C GLY A 128 -4.90 -52.76 -17.32
N GLN A 129 -4.15 -52.48 -16.24
CA GLN A 129 -3.62 -53.52 -15.33
C GLN A 129 -4.71 -54.32 -14.59
N LYS A 130 -5.92 -53.78 -14.46
CA LYS A 130 -7.05 -54.45 -13.79
C LYS A 130 -7.79 -55.44 -14.69
N THR A 131 -7.58 -55.37 -16.00
CA THR A 131 -8.33 -56.16 -16.99
C THR A 131 -7.57 -57.41 -17.44
N GLU A 132 -6.28 -57.53 -17.11
CA GLU A 132 -5.42 -58.70 -17.38
C GLU A 132 -5.32 -59.69 -16.19
N LEU A 133 -6.20 -59.57 -15.19
CA LEU A 133 -6.32 -60.47 -14.03
C LEU A 133 -7.70 -61.12 -13.95
#